data_AF-A0A847PQY9-F1
#
_entry.id   AF-A0A847PQY9-F1
#
_cell.length_a   1.000
_cell.length_b   1.000
_cell.length_c   1.000
_cell.angle_alpha   90.00
_cell.angle_beta   90.00
_cell.angle_gamma   90.00
#
_symmetry.space_group_name_H-M   'P 1'
#
loop_
_entity.id
_entity.type
_entity.pdbx_description
1 polymer ?
#
loop_
_entity_poly.entity_id
_entity_poly.type
_entity_poly.pdbx_seq_one_letter_code
_entity_poly.pdbx_strand_id
1 'polypeptide(L)'
;MNAKVIKRFKDKYTRNLYVPGDLFEAETARIEYLINLGYLKPIKIDFNSMTKKEIMKLLDGKGIEYDAKAKKDELIELLQGGD
;
A
#
# COMPACT_ATOMS: atom_id res chain seq x y z
N MET A 1 2.15 6.19 3.07
CA MET A 1 1.63 4.83 2.79
C MET A 1 0.75 4.41 3.97
N ASN A 2 -0.13 3.44 3.79
CA ASN A 2 -0.95 2.90 4.87
C ASN A 2 -0.74 1.38 5.02
N ALA A 3 -0.85 0.90 6.26
CA ALA A 3 -0.78 -0.52 6.59
C ALA A 3 -1.77 -0.85 7.70
N LYS A 4 -2.21 -2.11 7.74
CA LYS A 4 -3.17 -2.58 8.74
C LYS A 4 -2.44 -3.04 9.98
N VAL A 5 -2.86 -2.56 11.15
CA VAL A 5 -2.31 -3.00 12.42
C VAL A 5 -2.80 -4.41 12.72
N ILE A 6 -1.86 -5.31 13.00
CA ILE A 6 -2.14 -6.71 13.36
C ILE A 6 -1.75 -7.03 14.80
N LYS A 7 -0.89 -6.20 15.40
CA LYS A 7 -0.46 -6.34 16.80
C LYS A 7 -0.48 -4.97 17.45
N ARG A 8 -1.01 -4.90 18.67
CA ARG A 8 -1.08 -3.64 19.43
C ARG A 8 0.31 -3.02 19.61
N PHE A 9 0.44 -1.72 19.40
CA PHE A 9 1.65 -0.97 19.71
C PHE A 9 1.32 0.49 20.03
N LYS A 10 2.17 1.11 20.85
CA LYS A 10 2.13 2.55 21.10
C LYS A 10 3.20 3.21 20.24
N ASP A 11 2.79 4.10 19.34
CA ASP A 11 3.76 4.82 18.53
C ASP A 11 4.46 5.90 19.36
N LYS A 12 5.78 5.98 19.26
CA LYS A 12 6.59 6.90 20.08
C LYS A 12 6.50 8.36 19.61
N TYR A 13 6.16 8.59 18.35
CA TYR A 13 6.13 9.93 17.75
C TYR A 13 4.76 10.58 17.97
N THR A 14 3.69 9.86 17.65
CA THR A 14 2.31 10.33 17.83
C THR A 14 1.77 10.12 19.24
N ARG A 15 2.41 9.23 20.02
CA ARG A 15 1.94 8.75 21.34
C ARG A 15 0.59 8.02 21.28
N ASN A 16 0.06 7.78 20.09
CA ASN A 16 -1.18 7.06 19.86
C ASN A 16 -1.01 5.57 20.12
N LEU A 17 -2.05 4.97 20.70
CA LEU A 17 -2.16 3.53 20.85
C LEU A 17 -2.92 2.99 19.65
N TYR A 18 -2.28 2.09 18.90
CA TYR A 18 -2.91 1.38 17.80
C TYR A 18 -3.21 -0.05 18.23
N VAL A 19 -4.41 -0.51 17.90
CA VAL A 19 -4.90 -1.86 18.18
C VAL A 19 -5.08 -2.65 16.88
N PRO A 20 -5.07 -4.00 16.92
CA PRO A 20 -5.32 -4.81 15.74
C PRO A 20 -6.64 -4.43 15.07
N GLY A 21 -6.60 -4.18 13.76
CA GLY A 21 -7.74 -3.67 12.99
C GLY A 21 -7.57 -2.22 12.53
N ASP A 22 -6.81 -1.42 13.27
CA ASP A 22 -6.58 -0.01 12.94
C ASP A 22 -5.79 0.15 11.63
N LEU A 23 -5.95 1.32 11.02
CA LEU A 23 -5.11 1.77 9.91
C LEU A 23 -3.99 2.66 10.46
N PHE A 24 -2.76 2.32 10.09
CA PHE A 24 -1.57 3.10 10.42
C PHE A 24 -1.03 3.76 9.14
N GLU A 25 -0.93 5.09 9.17
CA GLU A 25 -0.41 5.90 8.08
C GLU A 25 0.91 6.56 8.50
N ALA A 26 1.95 6.34 7.70
CA ALA A 26 3.26 6.95 7.89
C ALA A 26 4.07 6.89 6.58
N GLU A 27 5.32 7.36 6.64
CA GLU A 27 6.31 7.20 5.59
C GLU A 27 6.59 5.72 5.30
N THR A 28 6.96 5.42 4.04
CA THR A 28 7.17 4.04 3.55
C THR A 28 8.19 3.28 4.40
N ALA A 29 9.34 3.88 4.69
CA ALA A 29 10.40 3.27 5.50
C ALA A 29 9.92 2.90 6.92
N ARG A 30 9.05 3.74 7.52
CA ARG A 30 8.50 3.49 8.85
C ARG A 30 7.51 2.31 8.83
N ILE A 31 6.68 2.23 7.80
CA ILE A 31 5.74 1.12 7.62
C ILE A 31 6.48 -0.18 7.37
N GLU A 32 7.46 -0.20 6.46
CA GLU A 32 8.27 -1.39 6.17
C GLU A 32 8.99 -1.89 7.43
N TYR A 33 9.57 -0.99 8.22
CA TYR A 33 10.19 -1.34 9.50
C TYR A 33 9.20 -2.02 10.46
N LEU A 34 7.98 -1.47 10.60
CA LEU A 34 6.96 -2.03 11.49
C LEU A 34 6.33 -3.32 10.94
N ILE A 35 6.28 -3.50 9.62
CA ILE A 35 5.92 -4.76 8.96
C ILE A 35 6.96 -5.83 9.28
N ASN A 36 8.26 -5.52 9.13
CA ASN A 36 9.36 -6.44 9.42
C ASN A 36 9.39 -6.85 10.90
N LEU A 37 8.96 -5.98 11.81
CA LEU A 37 8.78 -6.29 13.22
C LEU A 37 7.48 -7.07 13.55
N GLY A 38 6.59 -7.26 12.57
CA GLY A 38 5.34 -7.99 12.73
C GLY A 38 4.22 -7.20 13.43
N TYR A 39 4.30 -5.86 13.49
CA TYR A 39 3.22 -5.03 14.03
C TYR A 39 2.15 -4.69 13.01
N LEU A 40 2.57 -4.55 11.76
CA LEU A 40 1.74 -4.17 10.64
C LEU A 40 1.71 -5.26 9.59
N LYS A 41 0.63 -5.29 8.83
CA LYS A 41 0.51 -6.06 7.58
C LYS A 41 0.32 -5.07 6.44
N PRO A 42 1.04 -5.22 5.32
CA PRO A 42 0.78 -4.41 4.14
C PRO A 42 -0.68 -4.60 3.75
N ILE A 43 -1.36 -3.49 3.46
CA ILE A 43 -2.67 -3.55 2.84
C ILE A 43 -2.39 -4.07 1.43
N LYS A 44 -2.70 -5.36 1.18
CA LYS A 44 -2.79 -5.85 -0.19
C LYS A 44 -3.89 -5.03 -0.85
N ILE A 45 -3.48 -4.09 -1.68
CA ILE A 45 -4.41 -3.38 -2.56
C ILE A 45 -4.89 -4.44 -3.53
N ASP A 46 -6.16 -4.81 -3.43
CA ASP A 46 -6.76 -5.68 -4.43
C ASP A 46 -7.04 -4.84 -5.68
N PHE A 47 -6.05 -4.79 -6.57
CA PHE A 47 -6.15 -4.03 -7.80
C PHE A 47 -7.29 -4.53 -8.71
N ASN A 48 -7.72 -5.79 -8.56
CA ASN A 48 -8.86 -6.32 -9.30
C ASN A 48 -10.18 -5.61 -8.93
N SER A 49 -10.28 -5.12 -7.69
CA SER A 49 -11.44 -4.37 -7.21
C SER A 49 -11.39 -2.88 -7.59
N MET A 50 -10.26 -2.36 -8.06
CA MET A 50 -10.10 -0.95 -8.47
C MET A 50 -10.59 -0.70 -9.90
N THR A 51 -10.93 0.54 -10.23
CA THR A 51 -11.23 0.93 -11.61
C THR A 51 -9.96 1.17 -12.42
N LYS A 52 -10.05 1.08 -13.77
CA LYS A 52 -8.92 1.38 -14.66
C LYS A 52 -8.29 2.74 -14.38
N LYS A 53 -9.11 3.76 -14.10
CA LYS A 53 -8.66 5.13 -13.80
C LYS A 53 -7.88 5.23 -12.51
N GLU A 54 -8.27 4.47 -11.48
CA GLU A 54 -7.53 4.48 -10.20
C GLU A 54 -6.20 3.75 -10.32
N ILE A 55 -6.15 2.66 -11.11
CA ILE A 55 -4.90 1.96 -11.44
C ILE A 55 -3.94 2.90 -12.18
N MET A 56 -4.42 3.65 -13.17
CA MET A 56 -3.64 4.67 -13.89
C MET A 56 -3.08 5.72 -12.94
N LYS A 57 -3.88 6.26 -12.02
CA LYS A 57 -3.40 7.22 -10.99
C LYS A 57 -2.32 6.64 -10.09
N LEU A 58 -2.40 5.35 -9.74
CA LEU A 58 -1.36 4.68 -8.96
C LEU A 58 -0.07 4.53 -9.75
N LEU A 59 -0.15 4.23 -11.05
CA LEU A 59 1.01 4.17 -11.94
C LEU A 59 1.65 5.55 -12.10
N ASP A 60 0.84 6.59 -12.35
CA ASP A 60 1.31 7.99 -12.41
C ASP A 60 2.01 8.39 -11.10
N GLY A 61 1.40 8.08 -9.95
CA GLY A 61 1.97 8.40 -8.63
C GLY A 61 3.25 7.62 -8.30
N LYS A 62 3.48 6.49 -8.96
CA LYS A 62 4.72 5.70 -8.88
C LYS A 62 5.74 6.08 -9.95
N GLY A 63 5.39 6.93 -10.91
CA GLY A 63 6.24 7.28 -12.05
C GLY A 63 6.48 6.11 -13.02
N ILE A 64 5.53 5.18 -13.11
CA ILE A 64 5.62 4.04 -14.03
C ILE A 64 4.95 4.42 -15.35
N GLU A 65 5.67 4.34 -16.46
CA GLU A 65 5.08 4.54 -17.79
C GLU A 65 4.17 3.37 -18.15
N TYR A 66 3.02 3.68 -18.73
CA TYR A 66 2.04 2.70 -19.18
C TYR A 66 1.35 3.16 -20.46
N ASP A 67 0.85 2.21 -21.23
CA ASP A 67 -0.04 2.53 -22.35
C ASP A 67 -1.47 2.78 -21.83
N ALA A 68 -2.00 3.99 -22.04
CA ALA A 68 -3.36 4.32 -21.65
C ALA A 68 -4.43 3.45 -22.34
N LYS A 69 -4.10 2.85 -23.49
CA LYS A 69 -4.94 1.89 -24.23
C LYS A 69 -4.79 0.45 -23.73
N ALA A 70 -3.80 0.15 -22.89
CA ALA A 70 -3.59 -1.17 -22.29
C ALA A 70 -4.84 -1.66 -21.55
N LYS A 71 -4.96 -2.98 -21.43
CA LYS A 71 -6.02 -3.61 -20.64
C LYS A 71 -5.80 -3.32 -19.16
N LYS A 72 -6.87 -3.43 -18.38
CA LYS A 72 -6.80 -3.27 -16.93
C LYS A 72 -5.78 -4.23 -16.32
N ASP A 73 -5.78 -5.49 -16.77
CA ASP A 73 -4.91 -6.54 -16.24
C ASP A 73 -3.42 -6.23 -16.49
N GLU A 74 -3.07 -5.75 -17.69
CA GLU A 74 -1.70 -5.31 -18.04
C GLU A 74 -1.24 -4.14 -17.14
N LEU A 75 -2.13 -3.20 -16.84
CA LEU A 75 -1.83 -2.09 -15.91
C LEU A 75 -1.64 -2.58 -14.46
N ILE A 76 -2.31 -3.67 -14.06
CA ILE A 76 -2.13 -4.28 -12.75
C ILE A 76 -0.79 -5.01 -12.66
N GLU A 77 -0.39 -5.73 -13.71
CA GLU A 77 0.91 -6.39 -13.78
C GLU A 77 2.06 -5.38 -13.60
N LEU A 78 1.96 -4.21 -14.26
CA LEU A 78 2.92 -3.11 -14.07
C LEU A 78 3.01 -2.64 -12.60
N LEU A 79 1.88 -2.59 -11.88
CA LEU A 79 1.86 -2.22 -10.45
C LEU A 79 2.45 -3.28 -9.52
N GLN A 80 2.36 -4.55 -9.92
CA GLN A 80 2.89 -5.69 -9.15
C GLN A 80 4.39 -5.91 -9.38
N GLY A 81 5.00 -5.14 -10.29
CA GLY A 81 6.42 -5.24 -10.64
C GLY A 81 6.65 -6.35 -11.65
N GLY A 82 6.09 -6.17 -12.86
CA GLY A 82 6.27 -7.09 -13.99
C GLY A 82 7.72 -7.56 -14.11
N ASP A 83 7.87 -8.87 -14.36
CA ASP A 83 9.10 -9.68 -14.32
C ASP A 83 10.40 -8.98 -14.78
#